data_AF-A0A2A2K139-F1
#
_entry.id   AF-A0A2A2K139-F1
#
_cell.length_a   1.000
_cell.length_b   1.000
_cell.length_c   1.000
_cell.angle_alpha   90.00
_cell.angle_beta   90.00
_cell.angle_gamma   90.00
#
_symmetry.space_group_name_H-M   'P 1'
#
loop_
_entity.id
_entity.type
_entity.pdbx_description
1 polymer ?
#
loop_
_entity_poly.entity_id
_entity_poly.type
_entity_poly.pdbx_seq_one_letter_code
_entity_poly.pdbx_strand_id
1 'polypeptide(L)'
;MAVHRSRLHEAGSLPALLDALGAAHPRLGERLAYRASDAPIDAIANVPYGWRERGGAAGLFRLGDQAGVIPSLAGEGMGIALASGISAADACLRDARRGWRAEPPPVAASAQIGAARCARACDPPRKRVIAGPSMARARTSRSAPAPRSRWRRRIVVTLQILIGLGILAFGALVIAVYVARSQLPSFDELKSSPNGQMIRVHAADGSIIASLGPSYGEWLPYAQIPRIMRQATVAVEDRRFRGHPGVDPIGIARSVQVRFERGRWVQGGSTITQQLARNVFLNNQKKFGRKFREWILALALERKFSKDEILELYLNKMYYGGGTYGIDAASRKFFGHGANHLSIGEAAVIAGLVKAPSNYSPTADAEAARGRAGVVLQQMVRAGDITEAQAQAADVADLKLTPERQQNSARYFTDWALPQLDTLIDETSAPLEVWTTLDPAMQREADAAIRANAPNGVQGALVSLDRDGGVRAMVGGKDYVTSIYNRATQAVRQPGSAFKLFVYLAALEAGHKPEDTIVDEPVTIDGWSPRNDSRRNSGPVSLRTAFAYSLNTVAAKLGQEVGFSTIAAMARRFGITTPINTHPAMVLGTSDVRLIDMTSAFASVANKGVAVTPPR
;
A
#
# COMPACT_ATOMS: atom_id res chain seq x y z
N MET A 1 15.80 -11.14 -7.85
CA MET A 1 15.76 -12.25 -6.86
C MET A 1 16.40 -13.55 -7.37
N ALA A 2 16.35 -13.92 -8.65
CA ALA A 2 16.87 -15.21 -9.14
C ALA A 2 18.36 -15.52 -8.83
N VAL A 3 19.24 -14.51 -8.82
CA VAL A 3 20.72 -14.69 -8.86
C VAL A 3 21.35 -15.17 -7.53
N HIS A 4 20.57 -15.36 -6.45
CA HIS A 4 21.08 -15.79 -5.15
C HIS A 4 20.44 -17.07 -4.57
N ARG A 5 19.53 -17.75 -5.29
CA ARG A 5 19.03 -19.07 -4.85
C ARG A 5 19.95 -20.23 -5.24
N SER A 6 20.69 -20.15 -6.35
CA SER A 6 21.57 -21.24 -6.83
C SER A 6 22.69 -21.58 -5.84
N ARG A 7 23.43 -20.58 -5.37
CA ARG A 7 24.59 -20.76 -4.46
C ARG A 7 24.23 -21.31 -3.07
N LEU A 8 22.95 -21.32 -2.69
CA LEU A 8 22.53 -21.90 -1.39
C LEU A 8 22.51 -23.43 -1.40
N HIS A 9 22.48 -24.08 -2.57
CA HIS A 9 22.54 -25.54 -2.68
C HIS A 9 23.97 -26.10 -2.75
N GLU A 10 24.99 -25.28 -3.06
CA GLU A 10 26.36 -25.75 -3.28
C GLU A 10 27.23 -25.77 -2.01
N ALA A 11 26.89 -24.98 -0.98
CA ALA A 11 27.82 -24.70 0.13
C ALA A 11 28.04 -25.86 1.12
N GLY A 12 27.07 -26.78 1.26
CA GLY A 12 27.17 -28.01 2.07
C GLY A 12 27.31 -27.87 3.60
N SER A 13 27.83 -26.75 4.11
CA SER A 13 28.05 -26.52 5.55
C SER A 13 28.11 -25.03 5.90
N LEU A 14 27.87 -24.69 7.17
CA LEU A 14 27.90 -23.30 7.66
C LEU A 14 29.31 -22.64 7.56
N PRO A 15 30.44 -23.32 7.87
CA PRO A 15 31.77 -22.71 7.70
C PRO A 15 32.07 -22.30 6.25
N ALA A 16 31.78 -23.18 5.28
CA ALA A 16 32.01 -22.89 3.87
C ALA A 16 31.15 -21.71 3.34
N LEU A 17 29.94 -21.55 3.87
CA LEU A 17 29.09 -20.38 3.58
C LEU A 17 29.71 -19.08 4.12
N LEU A 18 30.28 -19.12 5.33
CA LEU A 18 30.90 -17.96 5.98
C LEU A 18 32.22 -17.55 5.28
N ASP A 19 33.06 -18.50 4.88
CA ASP A 19 34.27 -18.21 4.09
C ASP A 19 33.94 -17.58 2.74
N ALA A 20 32.95 -18.14 2.03
CA ALA A 20 32.50 -17.61 0.73
C ALA A 20 31.92 -16.18 0.84
N LEU A 21 31.26 -15.86 1.95
CA LEU A 21 30.76 -14.50 2.25
C LEU A 21 31.87 -13.54 2.69
N GLY A 22 32.83 -14.02 3.50
CA GLY A 22 33.99 -13.25 3.95
C GLY A 22 34.89 -12.82 2.78
N ALA A 23 35.16 -13.74 1.85
CA ALA A 23 35.94 -13.48 0.65
C ALA A 23 35.28 -12.44 -0.29
N ALA A 24 33.93 -12.41 -0.34
CA ALA A 24 33.20 -11.43 -1.14
C ALA A 24 33.08 -10.05 -0.47
N HIS A 25 32.85 -10.01 0.85
CA HIS A 25 32.54 -8.81 1.60
C HIS A 25 33.24 -8.80 3.00
N PRO A 26 34.52 -8.40 3.09
CA PRO A 26 35.32 -8.55 4.32
C PRO A 26 34.69 -7.94 5.59
N ARG A 27 34.13 -6.73 5.49
CA ARG A 27 33.47 -6.03 6.62
C ARG A 27 32.14 -6.65 7.07
N LEU A 28 31.63 -7.65 6.34
CA LEU A 28 30.45 -8.43 6.71
C LEU A 28 30.84 -9.70 7.47
N GLY A 29 31.95 -10.34 7.12
CA GLY A 29 32.50 -11.51 7.82
C GLY A 29 32.83 -11.22 9.29
N GLU A 30 33.63 -10.17 9.55
CA GLU A 30 34.03 -9.76 10.91
C GLU A 30 32.82 -9.53 11.85
N ARG A 31 31.70 -9.02 11.30
CA ARG A 31 30.47 -8.73 12.07
C ARG A 31 29.55 -9.92 12.27
N LEU A 32 29.72 -11.00 11.51
CA LEU A 32 28.95 -12.24 11.67
C LEU A 32 29.66 -13.22 12.62
N ALA A 33 31.00 -13.28 12.59
CA ALA A 33 31.78 -14.12 13.48
C ALA A 33 31.49 -13.85 14.98
N TYR A 34 31.30 -12.58 15.35
CA TYR A 34 31.00 -12.14 16.73
C TYR A 34 29.56 -12.44 17.21
N ARG A 35 28.73 -13.14 16.42
CA ARG A 35 27.32 -13.45 16.77
C ARG A 35 26.95 -14.94 16.71
N ALA A 36 27.92 -15.82 16.45
CA ALA A 36 27.67 -17.23 16.11
C ALA A 36 28.06 -18.25 17.21
N SER A 37 28.20 -17.82 18.48
CA SER A 37 28.61 -18.71 19.58
C SER A 37 27.46 -19.49 20.23
N ASP A 38 26.25 -18.90 20.35
CA ASP A 38 25.21 -19.39 21.26
C ASP A 38 23.79 -19.39 20.65
N ALA A 39 23.58 -20.01 19.48
CA ALA A 39 22.23 -20.23 18.94
C ALA A 39 22.14 -21.45 17.99
N PRO A 40 21.09 -22.28 18.06
CA PRO A 40 20.80 -23.30 17.06
C PRO A 40 20.30 -22.69 15.73
N ILE A 41 20.51 -23.44 14.64
CA ILE A 41 20.51 -22.94 13.25
C ILE A 41 19.18 -22.33 12.77
N ASP A 42 18.03 -22.80 13.25
CA ASP A 42 16.71 -22.42 12.70
C ASP A 42 16.30 -20.96 12.99
N ALA A 43 16.96 -20.28 13.93
CA ALA A 43 16.61 -18.93 14.37
C ALA A 43 16.89 -17.81 13.35
N ILE A 44 17.67 -18.08 12.29
CA ILE A 44 18.16 -17.05 11.35
C ILE A 44 17.25 -16.91 10.10
N ALA A 45 16.38 -17.88 9.82
CA ALA A 45 15.62 -17.95 8.57
C ALA A 45 14.43 -16.96 8.47
N ASN A 46 13.97 -16.36 9.57
CA ASN A 46 12.75 -15.53 9.61
C ASN A 46 12.97 -14.16 10.25
N VAL A 47 13.47 -13.20 9.46
CA VAL A 47 13.49 -11.76 9.83
C VAL A 47 12.79 -10.93 8.74
N PRO A 48 11.65 -10.28 9.03
CA PRO A 48 10.96 -9.43 8.05
C PRO A 48 11.79 -8.19 7.70
N TYR A 49 12.09 -8.01 6.40
CA TYR A 49 12.84 -6.84 5.91
C TYR A 49 11.97 -5.57 5.90
N GLY A 50 12.04 -4.78 6.98
CA GLY A 50 11.16 -3.63 7.23
C GLY A 50 11.87 -2.35 7.70
N TRP A 51 13.03 -1.99 7.14
CA TRP A 51 13.76 -0.78 7.55
C TRP A 51 13.22 0.51 6.91
N ARG A 52 12.80 1.46 7.75
CA ARG A 52 12.59 2.88 7.41
C ARG A 52 13.19 3.75 8.51
N GLU A 53 14.19 4.54 8.18
CA GLU A 53 14.82 5.47 9.12
C GLU A 53 13.95 6.71 9.40
N ARG A 54 13.68 6.98 10.69
CA ARG A 54 14.02 8.26 11.38
C ARG A 54 13.45 8.35 12.80
N GLY A 55 14.18 9.08 13.65
CA GLY A 55 13.69 9.64 14.91
C GLY A 55 13.79 8.68 16.09
N GLY A 56 14.57 9.06 17.10
CA GLY A 56 14.72 8.28 18.33
C GLY A 56 13.91 8.85 19.49
N ALA A 57 13.54 7.97 20.42
CA ALA A 57 13.25 8.29 21.82
C ALA A 57 13.72 7.10 22.68
N ALA A 58 13.97 7.34 23.97
CA ALA A 58 14.66 6.38 24.85
C ALA A 58 13.91 5.05 25.04
N GLY A 59 14.66 3.95 25.10
CA GLY A 59 14.21 2.69 25.69
C GLY A 59 14.42 2.71 27.20
N LEU A 60 13.47 2.14 27.96
CA LEU A 60 13.57 1.98 29.41
C LEU A 60 12.95 0.65 29.82
N PHE A 61 13.79 -0.37 30.04
CA PHE A 61 13.38 -1.57 30.77
C PHE A 61 13.30 -1.24 32.26
N ARG A 62 12.33 -1.83 32.97
CA ARG A 62 12.25 -1.76 34.43
C ARG A 62 12.06 -3.16 35.00
N LEU A 63 12.94 -3.55 35.91
CA LEU A 63 12.82 -4.71 36.80
C LEU A 63 12.37 -4.22 38.18
N GLY A 64 11.71 -5.11 38.94
CA GLY A 64 11.42 -4.91 40.37
C GLY A 64 10.02 -4.39 40.68
N ASP A 65 9.47 -4.91 41.77
CA ASP A 65 8.12 -4.63 42.27
C ASP A 65 7.97 -3.23 42.89
N GLN A 66 6.78 -2.64 42.78
CA GLN A 66 5.85 -2.49 43.92
C GLN A 66 4.51 -1.87 43.47
N ALA A 67 3.52 -1.86 44.36
CA ALA A 67 2.14 -1.51 44.06
C ALA A 67 1.89 -0.01 43.82
N GLY A 68 0.91 0.29 42.97
CA GLY A 68 0.37 1.63 42.69
C GLY A 68 -0.98 1.54 41.98
N VAL A 69 -1.91 2.45 42.26
CA VAL A 69 -3.35 2.27 41.98
C VAL A 69 -3.98 3.58 41.50
N ILE A 70 -4.84 3.52 40.46
CA ILE A 70 -5.84 4.54 40.02
C ILE A 70 -5.30 5.86 39.41
N PRO A 71 -5.99 6.53 38.45
CA PRO A 71 -7.01 6.07 37.48
C PRO A 71 -6.75 6.55 36.02
N SER A 72 -7.71 6.29 35.14
CA SER A 72 -7.90 6.99 33.87
C SER A 72 -8.45 8.43 34.05
N LEU A 73 -8.11 9.34 33.13
CA LEU A 73 -8.95 10.48 32.76
C LEU A 73 -8.96 10.68 31.25
N ALA A 74 -10.00 11.34 30.75
CA ALA A 74 -10.23 11.65 29.34
C ALA A 74 -10.68 13.11 29.18
N GLY A 75 -10.62 13.62 27.95
CA GLY A 75 -11.31 14.84 27.55
C GLY A 75 -10.39 16.03 27.22
N GLU A 76 -10.78 16.72 26.14
CA GLU A 76 -10.54 18.16 25.89
C GLU A 76 -9.08 18.62 25.70
N GLY A 77 -8.81 19.75 25.05
CA GLY A 77 -9.71 20.65 24.30
C GLY A 77 -9.13 22.07 24.25
N MET A 78 -9.04 22.65 23.05
CA MET A 78 -8.39 23.96 22.78
C MET A 78 -6.88 24.02 23.13
N GLY A 79 -6.06 24.90 22.57
CA GLY A 79 -6.26 25.78 21.42
C GLY A 79 -6.32 27.27 21.75
N ILE A 80 -5.17 27.94 21.84
CA ILE A 80 -4.99 29.40 21.64
C ILE A 80 -3.52 29.69 21.31
N ALA A 81 -3.26 30.79 20.59
CA ALA A 81 -1.93 31.20 20.15
C ALA A 81 -1.28 32.22 21.09
N LEU A 82 0.04 32.42 20.97
CA LEU A 82 0.73 33.63 21.42
C LEU A 82 1.88 33.97 20.47
N ALA A 83 2.04 35.25 20.12
CA ALA A 83 3.09 35.74 19.23
C ALA A 83 3.46 37.20 19.54
N SER A 84 4.61 37.38 20.20
CA SER A 84 5.31 38.66 20.49
C SER A 84 6.64 38.34 21.19
N GLY A 85 7.70 39.15 21.15
CA GLY A 85 7.99 40.30 20.28
C GLY A 85 9.35 40.97 20.58
N ILE A 86 10.15 41.20 19.52
CA ILE A 86 10.97 42.41 19.20
C ILE A 86 12.01 42.98 20.21
N SER A 87 13.16 43.45 19.65
CA SER A 87 14.19 44.42 20.15
C SER A 87 15.56 43.79 20.50
N ALA A 88 16.60 43.91 19.66
CA ALA A 88 17.59 45.01 19.54
C ALA A 88 18.48 45.20 20.80
N ALA A 89 19.77 44.79 20.81
CA ALA A 89 20.99 45.42 20.20
C ALA A 89 21.47 46.66 21.01
N ASP A 90 22.69 46.72 21.57
CA ASP A 90 23.99 47.01 20.89
C ASP A 90 25.20 46.93 21.88
N ALA A 91 26.46 46.99 21.38
CA ALA A 91 27.73 47.40 22.04
C ALA A 91 28.29 46.66 23.32
N CYS A 92 29.54 46.87 23.82
CA CYS A 92 30.89 46.97 23.18
C CYS A 92 32.03 47.06 24.26
N LEU A 93 33.12 46.26 24.17
CA LEU A 93 34.45 46.37 24.87
C LEU A 93 34.46 46.35 26.45
N ARG A 94 35.46 45.83 27.20
CA ARG A 94 36.93 45.96 27.08
C ARG A 94 37.71 45.09 28.11
N ASP A 95 39.03 44.90 27.90
CA ASP A 95 40.12 44.53 28.86
C ASP A 95 40.10 43.21 29.68
N ALA A 96 41.23 42.64 30.18
CA ALA A 96 42.63 42.53 29.68
C ALA A 96 43.54 41.66 30.63
N ARG A 97 44.73 41.23 30.13
CA ARG A 97 45.93 40.72 30.87
C ARG A 97 45.87 39.25 31.39
N ARG A 98 46.95 38.46 31.54
CA ARG A 98 48.39 38.52 31.11
C ARG A 98 49.04 37.11 31.27
N GLY A 99 50.06 36.74 30.46
CA GLY A 99 50.86 35.51 30.66
C GLY A 99 52.13 35.40 29.80
N TRP A 100 53.25 34.98 30.42
CA TRP A 100 54.66 34.84 29.97
C TRP A 100 54.92 33.68 28.97
N ARG A 101 56.10 33.41 28.33
CA ARG A 101 57.32 34.14 27.85
C ARG A 101 58.21 33.16 26.98
N ALA A 102 59.02 33.70 26.05
CA ALA A 102 60.33 33.21 25.51
C ALA A 102 60.49 31.90 24.64
N GLU A 103 60.63 32.05 23.31
CA GLU A 103 61.85 31.89 22.42
C GLU A 103 63.01 30.87 22.70
N PRO A 104 63.89 30.47 21.71
CA PRO A 104 64.02 30.85 20.28
C PRO A 104 64.22 29.62 19.26
N PRO A 105 65.03 29.59 18.14
CA PRO A 105 64.70 28.88 16.87
C PRO A 105 65.69 27.68 16.55
N PRO A 106 66.38 27.39 15.38
CA PRO A 106 66.80 28.15 14.15
C PRO A 106 66.69 27.39 12.75
N VAL A 107 67.34 27.93 11.67
CA VAL A 107 67.71 27.36 10.32
C VAL A 107 66.58 26.87 9.34
N ALA A 108 66.67 26.93 7.99
CA ALA A 108 67.75 27.33 7.05
C ALA A 108 67.30 27.95 5.68
N ALA A 109 68.20 28.77 5.09
CA ALA A 109 68.66 28.94 3.68
C ALA A 109 67.89 28.37 2.44
N SER A 110 67.99 28.91 1.19
CA SER A 110 68.56 30.18 0.66
C SER A 110 68.37 30.40 -0.88
N ALA A 111 68.20 31.67 -1.30
CA ALA A 111 68.59 32.29 -2.62
C ALA A 111 67.95 31.76 -3.94
N GLN A 112 68.02 32.40 -5.14
CA GLN A 112 68.77 33.56 -5.70
C GLN A 112 67.84 34.50 -6.55
N ILE A 113 67.93 35.84 -6.46
CA ILE A 113 68.60 36.85 -7.35
C ILE A 113 68.03 36.95 -8.80
N GLY A 114 67.69 38.12 -9.38
CA GLY A 114 67.61 39.49 -8.82
C GLY A 114 67.58 40.64 -9.88
N ALA A 115 67.65 41.90 -9.39
CA ALA A 115 68.09 43.16 -10.05
C ALA A 115 67.23 43.82 -11.18
N ALA A 116 67.16 45.17 -11.34
CA ALA A 116 67.44 46.30 -10.42
C ALA A 116 66.99 47.69 -10.98
N ARG A 117 66.63 48.65 -10.09
CA ARG A 117 66.62 50.15 -10.27
C ARG A 117 65.62 50.74 -11.29
N CYS A 118 65.14 52.00 -11.26
CA CYS A 118 65.13 53.15 -10.30
C CYS A 118 64.06 54.18 -10.78
N ALA A 119 63.69 55.30 -10.13
CA ALA A 119 63.47 55.67 -8.71
C ALA A 119 63.04 57.17 -8.60
N ARG A 120 62.37 57.58 -7.49
CA ARG A 120 62.03 58.99 -7.05
C ARG A 120 60.92 59.72 -7.86
N ALA A 121 60.12 60.64 -7.29
CA ALA A 121 59.75 60.92 -5.87
C ALA A 121 58.48 61.83 -5.76
N CYS A 122 57.81 61.74 -4.59
CA CYS A 122 56.97 62.68 -3.84
C CYS A 122 56.33 63.96 -4.47
N ASP A 123 54.98 64.03 -4.41
CA ASP A 123 54.15 64.92 -3.52
C ASP A 123 54.26 66.49 -3.53
N PRO A 124 53.27 67.28 -3.02
CA PRO A 124 51.81 67.18 -3.22
C PRO A 124 51.05 68.50 -3.66
N PRO A 125 50.23 69.26 -2.87
CA PRO A 125 48.79 69.43 -3.19
C PRO A 125 48.19 70.88 -3.12
N ARG A 126 46.95 71.07 -3.64
CA ARG A 126 45.75 71.72 -2.97
C ARG A 126 44.79 72.56 -3.86
N LYS A 127 43.49 72.26 -3.69
CA LYS A 127 42.30 73.15 -3.51
C LYS A 127 41.97 74.34 -4.45
N ARG A 128 40.66 74.34 -4.82
CA ARG A 128 39.64 75.42 -4.81
C ARG A 128 39.34 76.28 -6.07
N VAL A 129 38.01 76.37 -6.33
CA VAL A 129 37.19 77.54 -6.75
C VAL A 129 37.14 77.95 -8.23
N ILE A 130 35.92 77.79 -8.78
CA ILE A 130 35.12 78.68 -9.65
C ILE A 130 35.88 79.66 -10.57
N ALA A 131 35.76 79.45 -11.89
CA ALA A 131 35.17 80.41 -12.84
C ALA A 131 35.08 79.80 -14.26
N GLY A 132 34.18 80.34 -15.10
CA GLY A 132 34.33 80.33 -16.57
C GLY A 132 34.83 81.71 -17.04
N PRO A 133 34.69 82.10 -18.32
CA PRO A 133 34.08 81.37 -19.44
C PRO A 133 35.03 81.33 -20.67
N SER A 134 34.46 81.20 -21.87
CA SER A 134 34.90 81.77 -23.17
C SER A 134 34.94 80.76 -24.32
N MET A 135 34.59 81.24 -25.52
CA MET A 135 34.53 80.45 -26.75
C MET A 135 35.90 80.39 -27.45
N ALA A 136 36.21 79.26 -28.08
CA ALA A 136 37.15 79.19 -29.19
C ALA A 136 36.60 78.28 -30.30
N ARG A 137 36.81 78.65 -31.56
CA ARG A 137 36.18 77.99 -32.72
C ARG A 137 36.88 76.71 -33.17
N ALA A 138 36.07 75.86 -33.78
CA ALA A 138 36.39 74.64 -34.51
C ALA A 138 37.75 74.56 -35.20
N ARG A 139 38.36 73.38 -35.13
CA ARG A 139 39.24 72.84 -36.18
C ARG A 139 38.80 71.41 -36.49
N THR A 140 38.52 71.13 -37.76
CA THR A 140 37.97 69.85 -38.22
C THR A 140 39.05 68.78 -38.34
N SER A 141 38.83 67.61 -37.75
CA SER A 141 39.61 66.39 -38.01
C SER A 141 38.67 65.27 -38.47
N ARG A 142 39.16 64.41 -39.37
CA ARG A 142 38.33 63.42 -40.07
C ARG A 142 38.01 62.26 -39.14
N SER A 143 36.72 61.94 -38.98
CA SER A 143 36.27 60.85 -38.12
C SER A 143 36.61 59.48 -38.70
N ALA A 144 37.41 58.70 -37.96
CA ALA A 144 37.53 57.27 -38.21
C ALA A 144 36.25 56.55 -37.74
N PRO A 145 35.78 55.50 -38.46
CA PRO A 145 34.56 54.79 -38.08
C PRO A 145 34.74 54.02 -36.77
N ALA A 146 33.83 54.24 -35.82
CA ALA A 146 33.89 53.59 -34.50
C ALA A 146 33.79 52.06 -34.59
N PRO A 147 34.49 51.30 -33.72
CA PRO A 147 34.53 49.84 -33.78
C PRO A 147 33.15 49.24 -33.49
N ARG A 148 32.53 48.62 -34.52
CA ARG A 148 31.23 47.94 -34.40
C ARG A 148 31.25 46.91 -33.26
N SER A 149 30.36 47.09 -32.28
CA SER A 149 30.36 46.34 -31.03
C SER A 149 30.33 44.82 -31.22
N ARG A 150 31.41 44.15 -30.80
CA ARG A 150 31.54 42.68 -30.78
C ARG A 150 30.46 42.01 -29.92
N TRP A 151 29.89 42.73 -28.95
CA TRP A 151 28.81 42.25 -28.06
C TRP A 151 27.49 42.05 -28.81
N ARG A 152 27.09 42.97 -29.70
CA ARG A 152 25.91 42.79 -30.55
C ARG A 152 26.04 41.57 -31.47
N ARG A 153 27.23 41.32 -32.04
CA ARG A 153 27.48 40.12 -32.85
C ARG A 153 27.36 38.83 -32.01
N ARG A 154 27.84 38.83 -30.76
CA ARG A 154 27.66 37.68 -29.84
C ARG A 154 26.17 37.41 -29.57
N ILE A 155 25.37 38.44 -29.24
CA ILE A 155 23.93 38.28 -29.00
C ILE A 155 23.21 37.70 -30.22
N VAL A 156 23.48 38.22 -31.43
CA VAL A 156 22.87 37.70 -32.67
C VAL A 156 23.25 36.24 -32.92
N VAL A 157 24.52 35.87 -32.73
CA VAL A 157 24.97 34.47 -32.88
C VAL A 157 24.35 33.56 -31.83
N THR A 158 24.27 33.97 -30.57
CA THR A 158 23.57 33.22 -29.51
C THR A 158 22.09 33.04 -29.84
N LEU A 159 21.42 34.08 -30.34
CA LEU A 159 20.01 33.99 -30.74
C LEU A 159 19.82 33.04 -31.95
N GLN A 160 20.71 33.09 -32.94
CA GLN A 160 20.71 32.17 -34.09
C GLN A 160 20.93 30.72 -33.65
N ILE A 161 21.84 30.47 -32.70
CA ILE A 161 22.06 29.13 -32.11
C ILE A 161 20.82 28.66 -31.35
N LEU A 162 20.19 29.52 -30.54
CA LEU A 162 18.96 29.19 -29.82
C LEU A 162 17.78 28.90 -30.77
N ILE A 163 17.66 29.65 -31.87
CA ILE A 163 16.65 29.39 -32.91
C ILE A 163 16.94 28.06 -33.62
N GLY A 164 18.19 27.79 -33.99
CA GLY A 164 18.58 26.52 -34.62
C GLY A 164 18.33 25.31 -33.71
N LEU A 165 18.69 25.41 -32.42
CA LEU A 165 18.37 24.39 -31.41
C LEU A 165 16.86 24.25 -31.21
N GLY A 166 16.10 25.34 -31.23
CA GLY A 166 14.63 25.33 -31.15
C GLY A 166 13.97 24.62 -32.33
N ILE A 167 14.44 24.88 -33.56
CA ILE A 167 13.97 24.20 -34.78
C ILE A 167 14.32 22.71 -34.73
N LEU A 168 15.54 22.35 -34.32
CA LEU A 168 15.97 20.96 -34.19
C LEU A 168 15.17 20.21 -33.12
N ALA A 169 14.93 20.84 -31.96
CA ALA A 169 14.09 20.29 -30.90
C ALA A 169 12.61 20.15 -31.31
N PHE A 170 12.08 21.09 -32.10
CA PHE A 170 10.74 20.99 -32.67
C PHE A 170 10.64 19.86 -33.71
N GLY A 171 11.63 19.71 -34.60
CA GLY A 171 11.74 18.59 -35.52
C GLY A 171 11.79 17.25 -34.80
N ALA A 172 12.63 17.13 -33.76
CA ALA A 172 12.69 15.95 -32.91
C ALA A 172 11.37 15.64 -32.19
N LEU A 173 10.64 16.67 -31.74
CA LEU A 173 9.30 16.52 -31.15
C LEU A 173 8.27 16.04 -32.19
N VAL A 174 8.28 16.60 -33.41
CA VAL A 174 7.38 16.18 -34.49
C VAL A 174 7.64 14.73 -34.90
N ILE A 175 8.91 14.32 -35.00
CA ILE A 175 9.32 12.93 -35.26
C ILE A 175 8.86 12.03 -34.10
N ALA A 176 9.11 12.40 -32.85
CA ALA A 176 8.70 11.61 -31.69
C ALA A 176 7.17 11.44 -31.59
N VAL A 177 6.39 12.48 -31.92
CA VAL A 177 4.92 12.42 -31.99
C VAL A 177 4.44 11.56 -33.17
N TYR A 178 5.14 11.58 -34.31
CA TYR A 178 4.81 10.72 -35.45
C TYR A 178 5.08 9.23 -35.15
N VAL A 179 6.26 8.91 -34.61
CA VAL A 179 6.62 7.54 -34.20
C VAL A 179 5.69 7.04 -33.10
N ALA A 180 5.37 7.88 -32.10
CA ALA A 180 4.39 7.53 -31.08
C ALA A 180 3.00 7.27 -31.70
N ARG A 181 2.55 8.11 -32.66
CA ARG A 181 1.27 7.89 -33.37
C ARG A 181 1.23 6.53 -34.07
N SER A 182 2.31 6.12 -34.75
CA SER A 182 2.37 4.81 -35.42
C SER A 182 2.44 3.62 -34.45
N GLN A 183 2.83 3.84 -33.19
CA GLN A 183 2.91 2.82 -32.14
C GLN A 183 1.68 2.77 -31.22
N LEU A 184 0.75 3.72 -31.31
CA LEU A 184 -0.52 3.67 -30.58
C LEU A 184 -1.42 2.56 -31.17
N PRO A 185 -2.11 1.75 -30.33
CA PRO A 185 -3.16 0.84 -30.78
C PRO A 185 -4.33 1.56 -31.45
N SER A 186 -5.17 0.84 -32.20
CA SER A 186 -6.45 1.31 -32.77
C SER A 186 -7.48 1.64 -31.67
N PHE A 187 -8.62 2.21 -32.07
CA PHE A 187 -9.70 2.53 -31.13
C PHE A 187 -10.26 1.25 -30.49
N ASP A 188 -10.48 0.20 -31.29
CA ASP A 188 -11.08 -1.05 -30.82
C ASP A 188 -10.13 -1.91 -29.98
N GLU A 189 -8.82 -1.90 -30.27
CA GLU A 189 -7.80 -2.50 -29.39
C GLU A 189 -7.73 -1.77 -28.03
N LEU A 190 -7.86 -0.44 -28.02
CA LEU A 190 -7.98 0.28 -26.76
C LEU A 190 -9.28 -0.12 -26.06
N LYS A 191 -10.42 -0.11 -26.74
CA LYS A 191 -11.73 -0.50 -26.18
C LYS A 191 -11.69 -1.89 -25.52
N SER A 192 -11.13 -2.89 -26.19
CA SER A 192 -11.09 -4.29 -25.72
C SER A 192 -10.04 -4.56 -24.64
N SER A 193 -8.94 -3.81 -24.58
CA SER A 193 -7.85 -4.04 -23.63
C SER A 193 -8.23 -3.66 -22.17
N PRO A 194 -8.24 -4.61 -21.21
CA PRO A 194 -8.45 -4.31 -19.79
C PRO A 194 -7.15 -3.84 -19.13
N ASN A 195 -7.22 -2.81 -18.30
CA ASN A 195 -6.11 -2.32 -17.48
C ASN A 195 -5.96 -3.15 -16.19
N GLY A 196 -5.75 -4.47 -16.34
CA GLY A 196 -5.58 -5.42 -15.26
C GLY A 196 -6.67 -6.49 -15.18
N GLN A 197 -6.37 -7.58 -14.47
CA GLN A 197 -7.21 -8.77 -14.37
C GLN A 197 -8.32 -8.59 -13.33
N MET A 198 -9.58 -8.78 -13.74
CA MET A 198 -10.72 -8.86 -12.83
C MET A 198 -10.81 -10.28 -12.25
N ILE A 199 -11.02 -10.40 -10.94
CA ILE A 199 -11.31 -11.68 -10.27
C ILE A 199 -12.67 -11.56 -9.60
N ARG A 200 -13.64 -12.39 -10.01
CA ARG A 200 -14.92 -12.56 -9.32
C ARG A 200 -14.87 -13.85 -8.53
N VAL A 201 -15.44 -13.82 -7.33
CA VAL A 201 -15.47 -14.98 -6.43
C VAL A 201 -16.93 -15.35 -6.20
N HIS A 202 -17.29 -16.55 -6.62
CA HIS A 202 -18.61 -17.15 -6.49
C HIS A 202 -18.65 -18.09 -5.28
N ALA A 203 -19.76 -18.04 -4.54
CA ALA A 203 -20.13 -19.03 -3.55
C ALA A 203 -20.71 -20.29 -4.20
N ALA A 204 -21.02 -21.30 -3.38
CA ALA A 204 -21.63 -22.56 -3.80
C ALA A 204 -23.04 -22.39 -4.40
N ASP A 205 -23.75 -21.29 -4.10
CA ASP A 205 -25.02 -20.90 -4.72
C ASP A 205 -24.85 -20.08 -6.02
N GLY A 206 -23.61 -19.87 -6.46
CA GLY A 206 -23.26 -19.03 -7.61
C GLY A 206 -23.32 -17.52 -7.36
N SER A 207 -23.68 -17.06 -6.16
CA SER A 207 -23.70 -15.64 -5.83
C SER A 207 -22.28 -15.06 -5.69
N ILE A 208 -22.09 -13.80 -6.13
CA ILE A 208 -20.78 -13.14 -6.08
C ILE A 208 -20.52 -12.62 -4.65
N ILE A 209 -19.63 -13.31 -3.93
CA ILE A 209 -19.21 -12.96 -2.56
C ILE A 209 -18.11 -11.90 -2.53
N ALA A 210 -17.27 -11.84 -3.57
CA ALA A 210 -16.27 -10.78 -3.72
C ALA A 210 -15.96 -10.48 -5.19
N SER A 211 -15.42 -9.28 -5.43
CA SER A 211 -14.79 -8.93 -6.70
C SER A 211 -13.53 -8.12 -6.42
N LEU A 212 -12.45 -8.46 -7.11
CA LEU A 212 -11.12 -7.89 -6.98
C LEU A 212 -10.58 -7.51 -8.37
N GLY A 213 -9.55 -6.67 -8.40
CA GLY A 213 -9.08 -6.05 -9.64
C GLY A 213 -10.02 -4.95 -10.15
N PRO A 214 -9.90 -4.55 -11.43
CA PRO A 214 -10.72 -3.52 -12.03
C PRO A 214 -12.12 -4.05 -12.38
N SER A 215 -13.16 -3.38 -11.86
CA SER A 215 -14.55 -3.59 -12.29
C SER A 215 -14.88 -2.67 -13.46
N TYR A 216 -15.23 -3.26 -14.60
CA TYR A 216 -15.68 -2.56 -15.81
C TYR A 216 -17.20 -2.64 -15.97
N GLY A 217 -17.80 -1.57 -16.47
CA GLY A 217 -19.22 -1.51 -16.83
C GLY A 217 -19.43 -1.76 -18.33
N GLU A 218 -20.63 -1.47 -18.81
CA GLU A 218 -20.91 -1.42 -20.23
C GLU A 218 -20.13 -0.26 -20.89
N TRP A 219 -19.52 -0.52 -22.05
CA TRP A 219 -18.85 0.52 -22.82
C TRP A 219 -19.89 1.41 -23.50
N LEU A 220 -20.05 2.65 -23.02
CA LEU A 220 -20.98 3.61 -23.59
C LEU A 220 -20.32 4.38 -24.76
N PRO A 221 -20.81 4.24 -26.01
CA PRO A 221 -20.38 5.09 -27.12
C PRO A 221 -20.69 6.56 -26.86
N TYR A 222 -19.91 7.47 -27.44
CA TYR A 222 -19.97 8.92 -27.19
C TYR A 222 -21.38 9.54 -27.30
N ALA A 223 -22.20 9.01 -28.21
CA ALA A 223 -23.59 9.44 -28.39
C ALA A 223 -24.51 9.04 -27.22
N GLN A 224 -24.27 7.88 -26.59
CA GLN A 224 -25.04 7.35 -25.46
C GLN A 224 -24.61 7.95 -24.11
N ILE A 225 -23.36 8.41 -23.99
CA ILE A 225 -22.90 9.12 -22.80
C ILE A 225 -23.74 10.39 -22.60
N PRO A 226 -24.40 10.62 -21.45
CA PRO A 226 -25.21 11.81 -21.23
C PRO A 226 -24.45 13.10 -21.50
N ARG A 227 -25.11 14.06 -22.16
CA ARG A 227 -24.52 15.38 -22.45
C ARG A 227 -24.00 16.05 -21.17
N ILE A 228 -24.76 15.93 -20.08
CA ILE A 228 -24.41 16.48 -18.76
C ILE A 228 -23.14 15.87 -18.18
N MET A 229 -22.89 14.56 -18.35
CA MET A 229 -21.67 13.88 -17.91
C MET A 229 -20.45 14.37 -18.71
N ARG A 230 -20.60 14.53 -20.04
CA ARG A 230 -19.55 15.11 -20.91
C ARG A 230 -19.23 16.55 -20.52
N GLN A 231 -20.25 17.37 -20.26
CA GLN A 231 -20.11 18.76 -19.81
C GLN A 231 -19.43 18.84 -18.43
N ALA A 232 -19.91 18.08 -17.43
CA ALA A 232 -19.35 18.05 -16.08
C ALA A 232 -17.85 17.74 -16.05
N THR A 233 -17.42 16.71 -16.79
CA THR A 233 -16.02 16.33 -16.91
C THR A 233 -15.17 17.39 -17.60
N VAL A 234 -15.63 17.94 -18.73
CA VAL A 234 -14.92 19.02 -19.42
C VAL A 234 -14.84 20.28 -18.55
N ALA A 235 -15.90 20.66 -17.86
CA ALA A 235 -15.92 21.85 -17.01
C ALA A 235 -14.93 21.78 -15.82
N VAL A 236 -14.79 20.63 -15.17
CA VAL A 236 -13.90 20.48 -14.00
C VAL A 236 -12.45 20.09 -14.32
N GLU A 237 -12.21 19.18 -15.27
CA GLU A 237 -10.86 18.70 -15.56
C GLU A 237 -10.16 19.52 -16.66
N ASP A 238 -10.88 19.98 -17.69
CA ASP A 238 -10.27 20.61 -18.86
C ASP A 238 -11.22 21.52 -19.66
N ARG A 239 -11.52 22.71 -19.11
CA ARG A 239 -12.48 23.68 -19.70
C ARG A 239 -12.09 24.19 -21.10
N ARG A 240 -10.94 23.78 -21.65
CA ARG A 240 -10.52 24.09 -23.03
C ARG A 240 -10.22 22.85 -23.87
N PHE A 241 -10.64 21.67 -23.42
CA PHE A 241 -10.43 20.39 -24.08
C PHE A 241 -10.58 20.42 -25.61
N ARG A 242 -11.59 21.14 -26.14
CA ARG A 242 -11.84 21.25 -27.58
C ARG A 242 -10.87 22.15 -28.36
N GLY A 243 -10.21 23.09 -27.71
CA GLY A 243 -9.44 24.19 -28.33
C GLY A 243 -7.91 24.05 -28.29
N HIS A 244 -7.34 22.92 -27.84
CA HIS A 244 -5.90 22.67 -27.83
C HIS A 244 -5.53 21.26 -28.32
N PRO A 245 -4.31 21.02 -28.85
CA PRO A 245 -3.87 19.70 -29.31
C PRO A 245 -3.34 18.84 -28.15
N GLY A 246 -4.20 18.47 -27.19
CA GLY A 246 -3.87 17.62 -26.02
C GLY A 246 -2.89 18.21 -25.00
N VAL A 247 -2.19 19.29 -25.32
CA VAL A 247 -1.42 20.11 -24.40
C VAL A 247 -1.96 21.52 -24.49
N ASP A 248 -2.38 22.11 -23.36
CA ASP A 248 -2.83 23.51 -23.27
C ASP A 248 -1.68 24.41 -22.80
N PRO A 249 -0.99 25.15 -23.69
CA PRO A 249 0.15 25.98 -23.31
C PRO A 249 -0.27 27.15 -22.42
N ILE A 250 -1.47 27.69 -22.65
CA ILE A 250 -2.03 28.80 -21.87
C ILE A 250 -2.50 28.29 -20.50
N GLY A 251 -2.94 27.04 -20.41
CA GLY A 251 -3.31 26.36 -19.16
C GLY A 251 -2.09 26.08 -18.29
N ILE A 252 -1.00 25.63 -18.90
CA ILE A 252 0.31 25.51 -18.27
C ILE A 252 0.77 26.88 -17.76
N ALA A 253 0.77 27.92 -18.60
CA ALA A 253 1.16 29.28 -18.22
C ALA A 253 0.34 29.82 -17.03
N ARG A 254 -1.00 29.68 -17.07
CA ARG A 254 -1.89 30.05 -15.96
C ARG A 254 -1.54 29.28 -14.68
N SER A 255 -1.31 27.97 -14.75
CA SER A 255 -0.97 27.16 -13.58
C SER A 255 0.37 27.54 -12.95
N VAL A 256 1.33 28.00 -13.76
CA VAL A 256 2.63 28.52 -13.31
C VAL A 256 2.46 29.89 -12.66
N GLN A 257 1.69 30.80 -13.25
CA GLN A 257 1.38 32.12 -12.66
C GLN A 257 0.70 31.97 -11.29
N VAL A 258 -0.38 31.18 -11.19
CA VAL A 258 -1.11 30.94 -9.94
C VAL A 258 -0.22 30.31 -8.86
N ARG A 259 0.79 29.51 -9.25
CA ARG A 259 1.80 28.98 -8.32
C ARG A 259 2.73 30.07 -7.78
N PHE A 260 3.18 31.00 -8.62
CA PHE A 260 4.00 32.13 -8.17
C PHE A 260 3.22 33.06 -7.25
N GLU A 261 1.97 33.36 -7.57
CA GLU A 261 1.08 34.21 -6.75
C GLU A 261 0.74 33.60 -5.38
N ARG A 262 0.51 32.28 -5.31
CA ARG A 262 -0.06 31.62 -4.13
C ARG A 262 0.92 30.72 -3.36
N GLY A 263 2.18 30.64 -3.77
CA GLY A 263 3.24 29.81 -3.17
C GLY A 263 3.07 28.28 -3.27
N ARG A 264 1.84 27.79 -3.50
CA ARG A 264 1.47 26.37 -3.58
C ARG A 264 0.74 26.03 -4.88
N TRP A 265 0.76 24.76 -5.27
CA TRP A 265 -0.03 24.25 -6.39
C TRP A 265 -1.52 24.21 -6.02
N VAL A 266 -2.34 25.09 -6.61
CA VAL A 266 -3.79 25.17 -6.36
C VAL A 266 -4.62 24.53 -7.49
N GLN A 267 -4.10 24.51 -8.72
CA GLN A 267 -4.75 23.94 -9.90
C GLN A 267 -3.83 22.94 -10.62
N GLY A 268 -4.41 21.89 -11.20
CA GLY A 268 -3.68 20.95 -12.04
C GLY A 268 -3.56 21.47 -13.48
N GLY A 269 -2.35 21.69 -13.98
CA GLY A 269 -2.09 22.08 -15.36
C GLY A 269 -1.98 20.89 -16.32
N SER A 270 -2.91 19.92 -16.26
CA SER A 270 -2.89 18.71 -17.11
C SER A 270 -4.27 18.46 -17.71
N THR A 271 -4.30 18.23 -19.01
CA THR A 271 -5.49 18.08 -19.86
C THR A 271 -6.11 16.69 -19.76
N ILE A 272 -7.37 16.53 -20.21
CA ILE A 272 -8.03 15.21 -20.32
C ILE A 272 -7.16 14.22 -21.10
N THR A 273 -6.61 14.65 -22.24
CA THR A 273 -5.74 13.84 -23.11
C THR A 273 -4.43 13.43 -22.43
N GLN A 274 -3.81 14.30 -21.63
CA GLN A 274 -2.62 13.94 -20.84
C GLN A 274 -2.96 12.93 -19.74
N GLN A 275 -4.12 13.06 -19.11
CA GLN A 275 -4.58 12.12 -18.09
C GLN A 275 -4.91 10.74 -18.68
N LEU A 276 -5.54 10.69 -19.87
CA LEU A 276 -5.72 9.46 -20.65
C LEU A 276 -4.36 8.82 -20.99
N ALA A 277 -3.45 9.57 -21.61
CA ALA A 277 -2.12 9.10 -21.99
C ALA A 277 -1.33 8.53 -20.80
N ARG A 278 -1.41 9.22 -19.65
CA ARG A 278 -0.76 8.83 -18.38
C ARG A 278 -1.33 7.52 -17.83
N ASN A 279 -2.64 7.33 -17.88
CA ASN A 279 -3.30 6.20 -17.24
C ASN A 279 -3.33 4.93 -18.12
N VAL A 280 -3.23 5.05 -19.45
CA VAL A 280 -3.22 3.91 -20.38
C VAL A 280 -1.80 3.43 -20.74
N PHE A 281 -0.83 4.34 -20.97
CA PHE A 281 0.47 3.97 -21.55
C PHE A 281 1.69 4.16 -20.63
N LEU A 282 1.53 4.77 -19.46
CA LEU A 282 2.66 5.13 -18.59
C LEU A 282 2.56 4.51 -17.20
N ASN A 283 3.52 3.63 -16.89
CA ASN A 283 3.65 3.09 -15.54
C ASN A 283 3.92 4.19 -14.49
N ASN A 284 3.66 3.87 -13.22
CA ASN A 284 3.64 4.88 -12.16
C ASN A 284 5.03 5.31 -11.65
N GLN A 285 6.13 4.88 -12.29
CA GLN A 285 7.49 5.25 -11.88
C GLN A 285 7.77 6.73 -12.18
N LYS A 286 7.97 7.54 -11.14
CA LYS A 286 8.29 8.98 -11.23
C LYS A 286 9.74 9.25 -11.66
N LYS A 287 10.20 8.67 -12.77
CA LYS A 287 11.49 9.03 -13.40
C LYS A 287 11.37 10.38 -14.10
N PHE A 288 12.37 11.25 -13.94
CA PHE A 288 12.47 12.48 -14.73
C PHE A 288 12.44 12.12 -16.22
N GLY A 289 11.56 12.78 -16.98
CA GLY A 289 11.22 12.41 -18.36
C GLY A 289 9.81 11.81 -18.55
N ARG A 290 9.15 11.25 -17.52
CA ARG A 290 7.79 10.69 -17.67
C ARG A 290 6.79 11.72 -18.21
N LYS A 291 6.80 12.96 -17.70
CA LYS A 291 5.89 14.04 -18.14
C LYS A 291 6.14 14.50 -19.59
N PHE A 292 7.36 14.32 -20.11
CA PHE A 292 7.67 14.58 -21.53
C PHE A 292 7.09 13.49 -22.44
N ARG A 293 7.18 12.22 -22.02
CA ARG A 293 6.46 11.12 -22.70
C ARG A 293 4.95 11.32 -22.67
N GLU A 294 4.40 11.79 -21.55
CA GLU A 294 2.98 12.14 -21.38
C GLU A 294 2.52 13.23 -22.38
N TRP A 295 3.36 14.24 -22.65
CA TRP A 295 3.09 15.24 -23.69
C TRP A 295 3.17 14.67 -25.11
N ILE A 296 4.19 13.87 -25.43
CA ILE A 296 4.31 13.22 -26.75
C ILE A 296 3.11 12.32 -27.03
N LEU A 297 2.72 11.50 -26.06
CA LEU A 297 1.57 10.59 -26.18
C LEU A 297 0.24 11.35 -26.29
N ALA A 298 0.05 12.45 -25.55
CA ALA A 298 -1.13 13.29 -25.72
C ALA A 298 -1.21 13.92 -27.13
N LEU A 299 -0.09 14.44 -27.65
CA LEU A 299 0.01 14.97 -29.02
C LEU A 299 -0.19 13.89 -30.10
N ALA A 300 0.20 12.64 -29.82
CA ALA A 300 0.01 11.50 -30.71
C ALA A 300 -1.46 11.03 -30.73
N LEU A 301 -2.11 10.94 -29.57
CA LEU A 301 -3.53 10.61 -29.43
C LEU A 301 -4.39 11.62 -30.21
N GLU A 302 -4.14 12.92 -30.05
CA GLU A 302 -4.87 14.02 -30.71
C GLU A 302 -4.67 14.09 -32.22
N ARG A 303 -3.64 13.42 -32.74
CA ARG A 303 -3.46 13.22 -34.17
C ARG A 303 -4.14 11.95 -34.67
N LYS A 304 -4.28 10.92 -33.82
CA LYS A 304 -4.87 9.62 -34.19
C LYS A 304 -6.39 9.59 -34.06
N PHE A 305 -6.93 10.21 -33.00
CA PHE A 305 -8.33 10.14 -32.58
C PHE A 305 -8.94 11.54 -32.48
N SER A 306 -10.24 11.65 -32.73
CA SER A 306 -11.03 12.87 -32.54
C SER A 306 -11.21 13.22 -31.05
N LYS A 307 -11.69 14.44 -30.80
CA LYS A 307 -12.06 14.89 -29.45
C LYS A 307 -13.17 14.07 -28.80
N ASP A 308 -14.06 13.51 -29.60
CA ASP A 308 -15.19 12.70 -29.11
C ASP A 308 -14.70 11.30 -28.71
N GLU A 309 -13.90 10.65 -29.57
CA GLU A 309 -13.20 9.40 -29.25
C GLU A 309 -12.29 9.53 -28.01
N ILE A 310 -11.52 10.61 -27.88
CA ILE A 310 -10.65 10.83 -26.70
C ILE A 310 -11.48 10.98 -25.42
N LEU A 311 -12.63 11.64 -25.48
CA LEU A 311 -13.51 11.79 -24.32
C LEU A 311 -14.28 10.50 -24.01
N GLU A 312 -14.62 9.69 -25.02
CA GLU A 312 -15.20 8.35 -24.86
C GLU A 312 -14.20 7.38 -24.21
N LEU A 313 -12.96 7.31 -24.73
CA LEU A 313 -11.88 6.51 -24.14
C LEU A 313 -11.60 6.93 -22.68
N TYR A 314 -11.65 8.23 -22.39
CA TYR A 314 -11.48 8.76 -21.04
C TYR A 314 -12.62 8.31 -20.12
N LEU A 315 -13.88 8.60 -20.48
CA LEU A 315 -15.04 8.31 -19.65
C LEU A 315 -15.29 6.80 -19.46
N ASN A 316 -14.85 5.94 -20.39
CA ASN A 316 -14.95 4.48 -20.24
C ASN A 316 -13.72 3.82 -19.59
N LYS A 317 -12.56 4.49 -19.46
CA LYS A 317 -11.34 3.87 -18.85
C LYS A 317 -10.77 4.56 -17.62
N MET A 318 -11.21 5.76 -17.23
CA MET A 318 -10.71 6.38 -16.00
C MET A 318 -11.15 5.60 -14.76
N TYR A 319 -10.31 5.61 -13.72
CA TYR A 319 -10.63 5.02 -12.42
C TYR A 319 -11.49 6.00 -11.61
N TYR A 320 -12.66 5.55 -11.15
CA TYR A 320 -13.64 6.36 -10.44
C TYR A 320 -13.74 6.03 -8.93
N GLY A 321 -12.98 5.05 -8.44
CA GLY A 321 -12.95 4.70 -7.01
C GLY A 321 -13.70 3.40 -6.70
N GLY A 322 -13.49 2.85 -5.50
CA GLY A 322 -14.17 1.64 -5.05
C GLY A 322 -14.01 0.39 -5.96
N GLY A 323 -12.93 0.33 -6.75
CA GLY A 323 -12.67 -0.71 -7.76
C GLY A 323 -13.19 -0.41 -9.18
N THR A 324 -13.94 0.68 -9.39
CA THR A 324 -14.65 0.96 -10.66
C THR A 324 -13.81 1.69 -11.71
N TYR A 325 -13.88 1.20 -12.95
CA TYR A 325 -13.28 1.81 -14.14
C TYR A 325 -14.36 2.07 -15.18
N GLY A 326 -14.40 3.29 -15.69
CA GLY A 326 -15.47 3.79 -16.54
C GLY A 326 -16.69 4.28 -15.77
N ILE A 327 -17.40 5.26 -16.36
CA ILE A 327 -18.58 5.89 -15.73
C ILE A 327 -19.72 4.92 -15.44
N ASP A 328 -19.89 3.87 -16.25
CA ASP A 328 -20.97 2.90 -16.05
C ASP A 328 -20.74 1.99 -14.83
N ALA A 329 -19.51 1.51 -14.62
CA ALA A 329 -19.13 0.81 -13.39
C ALA A 329 -19.36 1.70 -12.15
N ALA A 330 -18.99 2.98 -12.24
CA ALA A 330 -19.17 3.95 -11.17
C ALA A 330 -20.67 4.17 -10.88
N SER A 331 -21.48 4.42 -11.91
CA SER A 331 -22.93 4.62 -11.78
C SER A 331 -23.63 3.41 -11.16
N ARG A 332 -23.32 2.21 -11.65
CA ARG A 332 -23.91 0.96 -11.13
C ARG A 332 -23.46 0.64 -9.71
N LYS A 333 -22.23 1.02 -9.29
CA LYS A 333 -21.78 0.87 -7.91
C LYS A 333 -22.39 1.91 -6.96
N PHE A 334 -22.45 3.18 -7.35
CA PHE A 334 -22.80 4.28 -6.43
C PHE A 334 -24.30 4.62 -6.43
N PHE A 335 -25.01 4.45 -7.54
CA PHE A 335 -26.43 4.83 -7.72
C PHE A 335 -27.33 3.66 -8.16
N GLY A 336 -26.75 2.50 -8.48
CA GLY A 336 -27.49 1.26 -8.76
C GLY A 336 -28.04 1.12 -10.19
N HIS A 337 -27.83 2.11 -11.07
CA HIS A 337 -28.29 2.11 -12.46
C HIS A 337 -27.16 2.42 -13.45
N GLY A 338 -27.40 2.18 -14.74
CA GLY A 338 -26.44 2.46 -15.82
C GLY A 338 -26.15 3.95 -16.01
N ALA A 339 -24.96 4.27 -16.51
CA ALA A 339 -24.50 5.66 -16.68
C ALA A 339 -25.16 6.43 -17.84
N ASN A 340 -26.01 5.76 -18.63
CA ASN A 340 -26.83 6.38 -19.67
C ASN A 340 -27.98 7.25 -19.12
N HIS A 341 -28.30 7.17 -17.83
CA HIS A 341 -29.40 7.92 -17.19
C HIS A 341 -28.95 8.88 -16.07
N LEU A 342 -27.65 9.22 -15.98
CA LEU A 342 -27.11 10.10 -14.95
C LEU A 342 -27.79 11.49 -14.90
N SER A 343 -28.27 11.85 -13.71
CA SER A 343 -28.73 13.20 -13.37
C SER A 343 -27.57 14.20 -13.26
N ILE A 344 -27.91 15.49 -13.08
CA ILE A 344 -26.93 16.57 -12.92
C ILE A 344 -26.07 16.34 -11.66
N GLY A 345 -26.67 15.94 -10.54
CA GLY A 345 -25.95 15.69 -9.28
C GLY A 345 -25.02 14.49 -9.38
N GLU A 346 -25.48 13.38 -9.95
CA GLU A 346 -24.70 12.14 -10.11
C GLU A 346 -23.52 12.33 -11.08
N ALA A 347 -23.75 13.03 -12.18
CA ALA A 347 -22.68 13.43 -13.11
C ALA A 347 -21.64 14.34 -12.44
N ALA A 348 -22.08 15.26 -11.57
CA ALA A 348 -21.19 16.13 -10.81
C ALA A 348 -20.38 15.36 -9.74
N VAL A 349 -20.98 14.35 -9.09
CA VAL A 349 -20.24 13.41 -8.21
C VAL A 349 -19.19 12.67 -9.03
N ILE A 350 -19.58 11.93 -10.08
CA ILE A 350 -18.67 11.10 -10.90
C ILE A 350 -17.52 11.92 -11.50
N ALA A 351 -17.79 13.09 -12.07
CA ALA A 351 -16.75 14.00 -12.57
C ALA A 351 -15.84 14.53 -11.45
N GLY A 352 -16.37 14.68 -10.23
CA GLY A 352 -15.62 15.08 -9.04
C GLY A 352 -14.57 14.06 -8.61
N LEU A 353 -14.84 12.75 -8.79
CA LEU A 353 -14.02 11.65 -8.29
C LEU A 353 -12.62 11.61 -8.90
N VAL A 354 -12.50 11.86 -10.22
CA VAL A 354 -11.28 11.61 -11.01
C VAL A 354 -10.01 12.26 -10.42
N LYS A 355 -10.17 13.42 -9.77
CA LYS A 355 -9.09 14.16 -9.10
C LYS A 355 -8.46 13.41 -7.91
N ALA A 356 -9.25 12.64 -7.16
CA ALA A 356 -8.79 11.82 -6.02
C ALA A 356 -9.78 10.67 -5.75
N PRO A 357 -9.80 9.61 -6.59
CA PRO A 357 -10.91 8.65 -6.61
C PRO A 357 -11.10 7.87 -5.32
N SER A 358 -10.05 7.66 -4.51
CA SER A 358 -10.15 6.99 -3.21
C SER A 358 -10.63 7.91 -2.08
N ASN A 359 -10.44 9.23 -2.20
CA ASN A 359 -10.75 10.20 -1.13
C ASN A 359 -12.13 10.84 -1.28
N TYR A 360 -12.67 10.87 -2.51
CA TYR A 360 -13.99 11.40 -2.81
C TYR A 360 -15.00 10.30 -3.21
N SER A 361 -14.62 9.01 -3.13
CA SER A 361 -15.56 7.91 -3.38
C SER A 361 -16.72 7.98 -2.40
N PRO A 362 -18.00 7.89 -2.84
CA PRO A 362 -19.14 7.90 -1.93
C PRO A 362 -19.14 6.75 -0.90
N THR A 363 -18.44 5.65 -1.18
CA THR A 363 -18.22 4.54 -0.22
C THR A 363 -17.07 4.74 0.76
N ALA A 364 -16.27 5.80 0.60
CA ALA A 364 -15.16 6.15 1.49
C ALA A 364 -15.50 7.37 2.35
N ASP A 365 -16.05 8.42 1.74
CA ASP A 365 -16.53 9.61 2.41
C ASP A 365 -17.64 10.27 1.56
N ALA A 366 -18.90 10.08 1.97
CA ALA A 366 -20.06 10.64 1.31
C ALA A 366 -20.18 12.17 1.48
N GLU A 367 -19.61 12.76 2.53
CA GLU A 367 -19.63 14.22 2.72
C GLU A 367 -18.59 14.89 1.82
N ALA A 368 -17.36 14.38 1.79
CA ALA A 368 -16.33 14.86 0.87
C ALA A 368 -16.72 14.62 -0.60
N ALA A 369 -17.43 13.54 -0.94
CA ALA A 369 -18.02 13.33 -2.26
C ALA A 369 -19.00 14.45 -2.65
N ARG A 370 -19.94 14.78 -1.75
CA ARG A 370 -20.94 15.84 -1.95
C ARG A 370 -20.31 17.23 -2.06
N GLY A 371 -19.40 17.57 -1.13
CA GLY A 371 -18.65 18.83 -1.18
C GLY A 371 -17.80 18.97 -2.45
N ARG A 372 -17.24 17.86 -2.95
CA ARG A 372 -16.50 17.83 -4.23
C ARG A 372 -17.42 18.05 -5.44
N ALA A 373 -18.62 17.45 -5.45
CA ALA A 373 -19.61 17.63 -6.51
C ALA A 373 -20.13 19.06 -6.61
N GLY A 374 -20.38 19.74 -5.48
CA GLY A 374 -20.76 21.16 -5.47
C GLY A 374 -19.74 22.06 -6.19
N VAL A 375 -18.44 21.75 -6.10
CA VAL A 375 -17.38 22.45 -6.85
C VAL A 375 -17.46 22.18 -8.36
N VAL A 376 -17.94 21.00 -8.78
CA VAL A 376 -18.17 20.65 -10.20
C VAL A 376 -19.37 21.42 -10.75
N LEU A 377 -20.51 21.41 -10.06
CA LEU A 377 -21.70 22.19 -10.43
C LEU A 377 -21.34 23.68 -10.64
N GLN A 378 -20.57 24.24 -9.71
CA GLN A 378 -20.07 25.61 -9.80
C GLN A 378 -19.01 25.84 -10.90
N GLN A 379 -18.38 24.80 -11.47
CA GLN A 379 -17.60 24.95 -12.71
C GLN A 379 -18.49 24.90 -13.96
N MET A 380 -19.56 24.08 -13.94
CA MET A 380 -20.50 23.96 -15.04
C MET A 380 -21.30 25.25 -15.26
N VAL A 381 -21.77 25.91 -14.19
CA VAL A 381 -22.37 27.26 -14.29
C VAL A 381 -21.37 28.25 -14.92
N ARG A 382 -20.09 28.24 -14.49
CA ARG A 382 -19.02 29.10 -15.03
C ARG A 382 -18.53 28.71 -16.44
N ALA A 383 -19.03 27.60 -16.98
CA ALA A 383 -18.84 27.21 -18.37
C ALA A 383 -20.06 27.56 -19.23
N GLY A 384 -21.21 27.89 -18.63
CA GLY A 384 -22.49 28.06 -19.31
C GLY A 384 -23.20 26.74 -19.62
N ASP A 385 -22.79 25.64 -18.98
CA ASP A 385 -23.34 24.30 -19.24
C ASP A 385 -24.69 24.03 -18.56
N ILE A 386 -24.94 24.70 -17.42
CA ILE A 386 -26.19 24.70 -16.62
C ILE A 386 -26.44 26.08 -16.02
N THR A 387 -27.68 26.36 -15.62
CA THR A 387 -28.03 27.57 -14.85
C THR A 387 -27.78 27.40 -13.35
N GLU A 388 -27.69 28.50 -12.60
CA GLU A 388 -27.57 28.45 -11.13
C GLU A 388 -28.78 27.75 -10.49
N ALA A 389 -30.00 27.96 -11.02
CA ALA A 389 -31.20 27.25 -10.57
C ALA A 389 -31.13 25.73 -10.82
N GLN A 390 -30.54 25.30 -11.94
CA GLN A 390 -30.28 23.87 -12.20
C GLN A 390 -29.19 23.30 -11.28
N ALA A 391 -28.18 24.10 -10.92
CA ALA A 391 -27.16 23.70 -9.96
C ALA A 391 -27.71 23.55 -8.54
N GLN A 392 -28.66 24.41 -8.14
CA GLN A 392 -29.36 24.34 -6.85
C GLN A 392 -30.38 23.20 -6.80
N ALA A 393 -31.13 22.97 -7.88
CA ALA A 393 -32.10 21.87 -7.98
C ALA A 393 -31.47 20.47 -8.14
N ALA A 394 -30.17 20.39 -8.38
CA ALA A 394 -29.42 19.14 -8.50
C ALA A 394 -28.92 18.61 -7.14
N ASP A 395 -29.67 18.85 -6.06
CA ASP A 395 -29.16 18.80 -4.69
C ASP A 395 -28.42 17.50 -4.37
N VAL A 396 -27.12 17.66 -4.12
CA VAL A 396 -26.21 16.53 -3.88
C VAL A 396 -26.40 15.96 -2.47
N ALA A 397 -27.04 16.68 -1.54
CA ALA A 397 -27.32 16.21 -0.19
C ALA A 397 -28.16 14.93 -0.19
N ASP A 398 -29.23 14.94 -1.00
CA ASP A 398 -30.31 13.94 -1.05
C ASP A 398 -30.06 12.79 -2.05
N LEU A 399 -28.90 12.73 -2.70
CA LEU A 399 -28.57 11.63 -3.61
C LEU A 399 -28.58 10.28 -2.88
N LYS A 400 -29.44 9.37 -3.36
CA LYS A 400 -29.61 8.01 -2.84
C LYS A 400 -28.43 7.12 -3.21
N LEU A 401 -27.34 7.26 -2.46
CA LEU A 401 -26.19 6.36 -2.55
C LEU A 401 -26.61 4.92 -2.25
N THR A 402 -26.18 4.00 -3.10
CA THR A 402 -26.38 2.56 -2.88
C THR A 402 -25.57 2.14 -1.66
N PRO A 403 -26.19 1.56 -0.61
CA PRO A 403 -25.47 1.10 0.56
C PRO A 403 -24.52 -0.03 0.17
N GLU A 404 -23.25 0.07 0.58
CA GLU A 404 -22.27 -0.99 0.29
C GLU A 404 -22.67 -2.27 1.03
N ARG A 405 -23.02 -3.32 0.27
CA ARG A 405 -23.28 -4.66 0.82
C ARG A 405 -22.08 -5.06 1.68
N GLN A 406 -22.31 -5.32 2.97
CA GLN A 406 -21.26 -5.69 3.93
C GLN A 406 -20.64 -7.05 3.58
N GLN A 407 -19.69 -7.06 2.64
CA GLN A 407 -18.91 -8.24 2.26
C GLN A 407 -17.92 -8.67 3.36
N ASN A 408 -17.85 -7.96 4.50
CA ASN A 408 -16.97 -8.24 5.63
C ASN A 408 -17.00 -9.70 6.08
N SER A 409 -18.19 -10.32 6.12
CA SER A 409 -18.34 -11.71 6.56
C SER A 409 -17.53 -12.68 5.69
N ALA A 410 -17.46 -12.48 4.38
CA ALA A 410 -16.70 -13.35 3.47
C ALA A 410 -15.18 -13.07 3.45
N ARG A 411 -14.70 -11.93 3.99
CA ARG A 411 -13.30 -11.49 3.82
C ARG A 411 -12.27 -12.47 4.39
N TYR A 412 -12.50 -13.00 5.59
CA TYR A 412 -11.61 -14.00 6.19
C TYR A 412 -11.45 -15.25 5.31
N PHE A 413 -12.51 -15.66 4.61
CA PHE A 413 -12.48 -16.77 3.67
C PHE A 413 -11.76 -16.40 2.37
N THR A 414 -12.09 -15.25 1.76
CA THR A 414 -11.46 -14.84 0.48
C THR A 414 -9.96 -14.60 0.64
N ASP A 415 -9.52 -14.03 1.76
CA ASP A 415 -8.11 -13.75 2.02
C ASP A 415 -7.30 -15.03 2.33
N TRP A 416 -7.98 -16.12 2.71
CA TRP A 416 -7.37 -17.44 2.87
C TRP A 416 -7.35 -18.23 1.55
N ALA A 417 -8.42 -18.14 0.75
CA ALA A 417 -8.58 -18.88 -0.50
C ALA A 417 -7.82 -18.26 -1.68
N LEU A 418 -7.88 -16.94 -1.88
CA LEU A 418 -7.35 -16.28 -3.08
C LEU A 418 -5.83 -16.41 -3.28
N PRO A 419 -4.96 -16.39 -2.24
CA PRO A 419 -3.51 -16.60 -2.42
C PRO A 419 -3.14 -17.99 -2.94
N GLN A 420 -4.08 -18.93 -3.00
CA GLN A 420 -3.89 -20.27 -3.54
C GLN A 420 -3.91 -20.26 -5.08
N LEU A 421 -4.63 -19.29 -5.69
CA LEU A 421 -4.71 -19.11 -7.14
C LEU A 421 -3.33 -18.92 -7.79
N ASP A 422 -2.41 -18.21 -7.12
CA ASP A 422 -1.01 -18.02 -7.54
C ASP A 422 -0.24 -19.35 -7.76
N THR A 423 -0.80 -20.49 -7.33
CA THR A 423 -0.24 -21.84 -7.54
C THR A 423 -1.06 -22.72 -8.50
N LEU A 424 -2.20 -22.21 -8.98
CA LEU A 424 -3.18 -22.93 -9.81
C LEU A 424 -3.32 -22.37 -11.23
N ILE A 425 -2.88 -21.12 -11.49
CA ILE A 425 -3.04 -20.44 -12.79
C ILE A 425 -1.81 -19.63 -13.21
N ASP A 426 -1.45 -19.71 -14.50
CA ASP A 426 -0.44 -18.86 -15.16
C ASP A 426 -1.05 -17.63 -15.88
N GLU A 427 -2.38 -17.56 -16.01
CA GLU A 427 -3.09 -16.50 -16.73
C GLU A 427 -3.21 -15.21 -15.87
N THR A 428 -2.74 -14.08 -16.41
CA THR A 428 -2.58 -12.81 -15.68
C THR A 428 -3.29 -11.61 -16.32
N SER A 429 -4.10 -11.85 -17.36
CA SER A 429 -4.75 -10.83 -18.19
C SER A 429 -6.25 -11.05 -18.40
N ALA A 430 -6.67 -12.30 -18.63
CA ALA A 430 -8.07 -12.66 -18.84
C ALA A 430 -8.86 -12.65 -17.51
N PRO A 431 -10.12 -12.15 -17.46
CA PRO A 431 -10.95 -12.19 -16.27
C PRO A 431 -11.13 -13.61 -15.71
N LEU A 432 -11.11 -13.73 -14.37
CA LEU A 432 -11.19 -14.99 -13.65
C LEU A 432 -12.52 -15.10 -12.90
N GLU A 433 -13.25 -16.18 -13.15
CA GLU A 433 -14.49 -16.55 -12.45
C GLU A 433 -14.17 -17.70 -11.48
N VAL A 434 -13.96 -17.38 -10.21
CA VAL A 434 -13.45 -18.31 -9.19
C VAL A 434 -14.61 -18.89 -8.37
N TRP A 435 -14.88 -20.19 -8.53
CA TRP A 435 -15.96 -20.89 -7.84
C TRP A 435 -15.47 -21.51 -6.53
N THR A 436 -16.22 -21.33 -5.45
CA THR A 436 -15.80 -21.72 -4.09
C THR A 436 -16.88 -22.50 -3.34
N THR A 437 -16.46 -23.22 -2.30
CA THR A 437 -17.34 -24.10 -1.49
C THR A 437 -18.17 -23.37 -0.43
N LEU A 438 -18.01 -22.05 -0.30
CA LEU A 438 -18.65 -21.23 0.72
C LEU A 438 -20.17 -21.17 0.53
N ASP A 439 -20.93 -21.40 1.60
CA ASP A 439 -22.38 -21.22 1.63
C ASP A 439 -22.70 -19.82 2.22
N PRO A 440 -23.36 -18.91 1.48
CA PRO A 440 -23.61 -17.56 1.98
C PRO A 440 -24.61 -17.48 3.13
N ALA A 441 -25.49 -18.47 3.29
CA ALA A 441 -26.40 -18.54 4.43
C ALA A 441 -25.63 -18.99 5.68
N MET A 442 -24.89 -20.10 5.61
CA MET A 442 -24.05 -20.57 6.72
C MET A 442 -23.00 -19.51 7.11
N GLN A 443 -22.43 -18.78 6.16
CA GLN A 443 -21.50 -17.70 6.46
C GLN A 443 -22.15 -16.53 7.20
N ARG A 444 -23.40 -16.17 6.87
CA ARG A 444 -24.15 -15.13 7.61
C ARG A 444 -24.49 -15.58 9.02
N GLU A 445 -24.97 -16.81 9.19
CA GLU A 445 -25.31 -17.35 10.51
C GLU A 445 -24.07 -17.54 11.40
N ALA A 446 -22.94 -18.00 10.83
CA ALA A 446 -21.67 -18.10 11.54
C ALA A 446 -21.15 -16.74 12.04
N ASP A 447 -21.19 -15.73 11.18
CA ASP A 447 -20.77 -14.37 11.49
C ASP A 447 -21.70 -13.70 12.52
N ALA A 448 -23.02 -13.90 12.38
CA ALA A 448 -24.01 -13.46 13.36
C ALA A 448 -23.82 -14.15 14.73
N ALA A 449 -23.60 -15.46 14.75
CA ALA A 449 -23.36 -16.23 15.97
C ALA A 449 -22.10 -15.74 16.71
N ILE A 450 -21.00 -15.48 15.99
CA ILE A 450 -19.76 -14.93 16.59
C ILE A 450 -19.98 -13.49 17.08
N ARG A 451 -20.69 -12.64 16.33
CA ARG A 451 -20.96 -11.26 16.76
C ARG A 451 -21.88 -11.19 17.98
N ALA A 452 -22.89 -12.05 18.07
CA ALA A 452 -23.86 -12.08 19.17
C ALA A 452 -23.30 -12.73 20.45
N ASN A 453 -22.52 -13.81 20.35
CA ASN A 453 -22.14 -14.63 21.51
C ASN A 453 -20.72 -14.37 22.04
N ALA A 454 -19.81 -13.78 21.26
CA ALA A 454 -18.47 -13.47 21.76
C ALA A 454 -18.51 -12.25 22.71
N PRO A 455 -18.03 -12.34 23.96
CA PRO A 455 -18.05 -11.23 24.92
C PRO A 455 -17.34 -9.94 24.46
N ASN A 456 -17.47 -8.88 25.26
CA ASN A 456 -16.72 -7.64 25.06
C ASN A 456 -15.23 -7.84 25.37
N GLY A 457 -14.36 -7.18 24.61
CA GLY A 457 -12.90 -7.29 24.74
C GLY A 457 -12.26 -8.59 24.21
N VAL A 458 -13.05 -9.63 23.88
CA VAL A 458 -12.53 -10.89 23.33
C VAL A 458 -12.87 -11.06 21.84
N GLN A 459 -12.37 -12.14 21.24
CA GLN A 459 -12.52 -12.47 19.83
C GLN A 459 -13.01 -13.91 19.68
N GLY A 460 -13.79 -14.19 18.64
CA GLY A 460 -14.25 -15.53 18.27
C GLY A 460 -13.70 -15.98 16.92
N ALA A 461 -13.81 -17.28 16.63
CA ALA A 461 -13.51 -17.87 15.33
C ALA A 461 -14.42 -19.09 15.09
N LEU A 462 -14.70 -19.40 13.83
CA LEU A 462 -15.55 -20.53 13.42
C LEU A 462 -15.04 -21.10 12.10
N VAL A 463 -15.05 -22.43 11.97
CA VAL A 463 -14.92 -23.13 10.69
C VAL A 463 -16.04 -24.16 10.60
N SER A 464 -16.84 -24.09 9.54
CA SER A 464 -17.77 -25.14 9.13
C SER A 464 -17.19 -25.84 7.91
N LEU A 465 -17.00 -27.15 8.00
CA LEU A 465 -16.33 -28.00 7.03
C LEU A 465 -17.21 -29.22 6.73
N ASP A 466 -17.37 -29.53 5.46
CA ASP A 466 -18.12 -30.69 4.99
C ASP A 466 -17.18 -31.88 4.70
N ARG A 467 -17.74 -33.09 4.48
CA ARG A 467 -16.98 -34.35 4.36
C ARG A 467 -16.15 -34.45 3.07
N ASP A 468 -16.40 -33.59 2.10
CA ASP A 468 -15.59 -33.38 0.90
C ASP A 468 -14.37 -32.46 1.14
N GLY A 469 -14.25 -31.86 2.33
CA GLY A 469 -13.27 -30.81 2.65
C GLY A 469 -13.77 -29.40 2.30
N GLY A 470 -14.98 -29.26 1.77
CA GLY A 470 -15.57 -27.97 1.44
C GLY A 470 -15.77 -27.12 2.68
N VAL A 471 -15.08 -25.98 2.75
CA VAL A 471 -15.31 -24.97 3.78
C VAL A 471 -16.62 -24.26 3.45
N ARG A 472 -17.69 -24.60 4.19
CA ARG A 472 -19.02 -23.99 4.02
C ARG A 472 -19.11 -22.63 4.73
N ALA A 473 -18.36 -22.43 5.82
CA ALA A 473 -18.23 -21.13 6.50
C ALA A 473 -16.87 -20.97 7.20
N MET A 474 -16.34 -19.73 7.26
CA MET A 474 -15.11 -19.38 7.99
C MET A 474 -15.19 -17.96 8.58
N VAL A 475 -15.01 -17.83 9.90
CA VAL A 475 -14.96 -16.54 10.61
C VAL A 475 -13.65 -16.46 11.40
N GLY A 476 -12.87 -15.39 11.20
CA GLY A 476 -11.55 -15.19 11.83
C GLY A 476 -11.50 -14.17 12.98
N GLY A 477 -12.62 -13.51 13.31
CA GLY A 477 -12.74 -12.48 14.33
C GLY A 477 -14.16 -11.90 14.38
N LYS A 478 -14.45 -11.03 15.35
CA LYS A 478 -15.77 -10.36 15.51
C LYS A 478 -16.05 -9.30 14.44
N ASP A 479 -15.01 -8.71 13.89
CA ASP A 479 -15.06 -7.78 12.76
C ASP A 479 -13.72 -7.79 12.02
N TYR A 480 -13.81 -7.88 10.69
CA TYR A 480 -12.67 -7.91 9.79
C TYR A 480 -11.96 -6.55 9.70
N VAL A 481 -12.70 -5.42 9.76
CA VAL A 481 -12.12 -4.07 9.57
C VAL A 481 -11.18 -3.70 10.71
N THR A 482 -11.53 -4.04 11.94
CA THR A 482 -10.71 -3.84 13.14
C THR A 482 -9.66 -4.93 13.34
N SER A 483 -9.81 -6.14 12.78
CA SER A 483 -8.85 -7.23 12.97
C SER A 483 -8.79 -8.24 11.82
N ILE A 484 -7.99 -7.92 10.79
CA ILE A 484 -7.71 -8.81 9.64
C ILE A 484 -7.01 -10.14 9.99
N TYR A 485 -6.52 -10.31 11.22
CA TYR A 485 -5.84 -11.53 11.66
C TYR A 485 -6.81 -12.72 11.72
N ASN A 486 -6.69 -13.66 10.78
CA ASN A 486 -7.65 -14.76 10.63
C ASN A 486 -7.41 -15.87 11.67
N ARG A 487 -8.15 -15.84 12.78
CA ARG A 487 -8.02 -16.81 13.88
C ARG A 487 -8.49 -18.23 13.53
N ALA A 488 -9.20 -18.42 12.43
CA ALA A 488 -9.59 -19.77 11.98
C ALA A 488 -8.39 -20.57 11.41
N THR A 489 -7.42 -19.88 10.81
CA THR A 489 -6.34 -20.49 10.01
C THR A 489 -4.93 -20.09 10.47
N GLN A 490 -4.76 -18.92 11.07
CA GLN A 490 -3.45 -18.37 11.49
C GLN A 490 -3.20 -18.47 12.99
N ALA A 491 -4.25 -18.49 13.83
CA ALA A 491 -4.09 -18.64 15.26
C ALA A 491 -3.84 -20.09 15.64
N VAL A 492 -2.86 -20.29 16.52
CA VAL A 492 -2.61 -21.57 17.19
C VAL A 492 -2.99 -21.43 18.66
N ARG A 493 -3.65 -22.46 19.22
CA ARG A 493 -4.08 -22.53 20.63
C ARG A 493 -4.09 -23.96 21.12
N GLN A 494 -3.81 -24.15 22.40
CA GLN A 494 -4.04 -25.39 23.13
C GLN A 494 -5.52 -25.79 23.01
N PRO A 495 -5.87 -26.92 22.37
CA PRO A 495 -7.25 -27.35 22.17
C PRO A 495 -7.83 -28.05 23.41
N GLY A 496 -7.04 -28.23 24.47
CA GLY A 496 -7.46 -28.89 25.70
C GLY A 496 -7.98 -30.31 25.46
N SER A 497 -9.09 -30.65 26.11
CA SER A 497 -9.75 -31.96 25.99
C SER A 497 -10.11 -32.39 24.56
N ALA A 498 -10.22 -31.48 23.60
CA ALA A 498 -10.47 -31.87 22.20
C ALA A 498 -9.31 -32.68 21.58
N PHE A 499 -8.09 -32.56 22.12
CA PHE A 499 -6.94 -33.38 21.69
C PHE A 499 -7.08 -34.86 22.06
N LYS A 500 -7.92 -35.20 23.06
CA LYS A 500 -8.16 -36.59 23.47
C LYS A 500 -8.71 -37.45 22.33
N LEU A 501 -9.27 -36.85 21.29
CA LEU A 501 -9.62 -37.55 20.06
C LEU A 501 -8.45 -38.43 19.56
N PHE A 502 -7.23 -37.89 19.49
CA PHE A 502 -6.06 -38.63 18.99
C PHE A 502 -5.57 -39.69 19.97
N VAL A 503 -5.75 -39.47 21.28
CA VAL A 503 -5.43 -40.44 22.34
C VAL A 503 -6.31 -41.68 22.21
N TYR A 504 -7.63 -41.48 22.10
CA TYR A 504 -8.59 -42.58 21.99
C TYR A 504 -8.55 -43.23 20.61
N LEU A 505 -8.33 -42.49 19.52
CA LEU A 505 -8.10 -43.08 18.20
C LEU A 505 -6.86 -44.01 18.19
N ALA A 506 -5.77 -43.59 18.84
CA ALA A 506 -4.57 -44.43 18.95
C ALA A 506 -4.80 -45.68 19.83
N ALA A 507 -5.57 -45.57 20.91
CA ALA A 507 -5.97 -46.72 21.73
C ALA A 507 -6.85 -47.73 20.98
N LEU A 508 -7.84 -47.24 20.21
CA LEU A 508 -8.68 -48.08 19.36
C LEU A 508 -7.86 -48.77 18.26
N GLU A 509 -6.86 -48.08 17.68
CA GLU A 509 -5.93 -48.68 16.71
C GLU A 509 -4.99 -49.72 17.35
N ALA A 510 -4.64 -49.55 18.63
CA ALA A 510 -3.91 -50.54 19.43
C ALA A 510 -4.78 -51.74 19.88
N GLY A 511 -6.09 -51.74 19.56
CA GLY A 511 -7.00 -52.88 19.77
C GLY A 511 -7.98 -52.73 20.94
N HIS A 512 -7.97 -51.62 21.67
CA HIS A 512 -8.99 -51.31 22.69
C HIS A 512 -10.38 -51.16 22.06
N LYS A 513 -11.42 -51.40 22.85
CA LYS A 513 -12.83 -51.31 22.46
C LYS A 513 -13.57 -50.30 23.36
N PRO A 514 -14.60 -49.59 22.87
CA PRO A 514 -15.35 -48.63 23.70
C PRO A 514 -15.97 -49.26 24.96
N GLU A 515 -16.22 -50.57 24.95
CA GLU A 515 -16.80 -51.34 26.04
C GLU A 515 -15.78 -51.77 27.10
N ASP A 516 -14.47 -51.69 26.83
CA ASP A 516 -13.44 -52.16 27.76
C ASP A 516 -13.40 -51.30 29.04
N THR A 517 -13.23 -51.97 30.19
CA THR A 517 -13.23 -51.33 31.51
C THR A 517 -11.85 -50.82 31.88
N ILE A 518 -11.77 -49.54 32.23
CA ILE A 518 -10.58 -48.90 32.79
C ILE A 518 -10.92 -48.25 34.13
N VAL A 519 -9.97 -48.27 35.07
CA VAL A 519 -10.16 -47.61 36.38
C VAL A 519 -9.71 -46.16 36.28
N ASP A 520 -10.64 -45.22 36.46
CA ASP A 520 -10.33 -43.84 36.80
C ASP A 520 -9.86 -43.78 38.26
N GLU A 521 -8.58 -43.48 38.46
CA GLU A 521 -7.91 -43.26 39.74
C GLU A 521 -6.72 -42.31 39.54
N PRO A 522 -6.07 -41.80 40.61
CA PRO A 522 -4.88 -40.96 40.48
C PRO A 522 -3.74 -41.68 39.72
N VAL A 523 -3.09 -40.96 38.81
CA VAL A 523 -1.95 -41.45 38.02
C VAL A 523 -0.82 -40.42 38.06
N THR A 524 0.42 -40.88 38.00
CA THR A 524 1.62 -40.05 37.93
C THR A 524 2.54 -40.59 36.85
N ILE A 525 2.95 -39.75 35.90
CA ILE A 525 3.84 -40.09 34.79
C ILE A 525 4.97 -39.06 34.78
N ASP A 526 6.22 -39.49 34.93
CA ASP A 526 7.41 -38.62 34.91
C ASP A 526 7.32 -37.38 35.83
N GLY A 527 6.70 -37.55 37.01
CA GLY A 527 6.46 -36.49 38.00
C GLY A 527 5.22 -35.62 37.74
N TRP A 528 4.51 -35.81 36.63
CA TRP A 528 3.25 -35.14 36.31
C TRP A 528 2.04 -35.97 36.78
N SER A 529 1.23 -35.38 37.67
CA SER A 529 0.04 -36.03 38.26
C SER A 529 -1.26 -35.29 37.87
N PRO A 530 -1.90 -35.64 36.73
CA PRO A 530 -3.15 -35.01 36.31
C PRO A 530 -4.31 -35.33 37.25
N ARG A 531 -5.32 -34.46 37.25
CA ARG A 531 -6.58 -34.63 37.99
C ARG A 531 -7.77 -34.36 37.07
N ASN A 532 -8.90 -35.02 37.33
CA ASN A 532 -10.17 -34.70 36.69
C ASN A 532 -10.67 -33.32 37.15
N ASP A 533 -11.43 -32.63 36.30
CA ASP A 533 -12.01 -31.30 36.60
C ASP A 533 -12.89 -31.34 37.86
N SER A 534 -13.69 -32.41 38.00
CA SER A 534 -14.50 -32.75 39.18
C SER A 534 -13.70 -32.91 40.49
N ARG A 535 -12.37 -33.00 40.41
CA ARG A 535 -11.42 -33.37 41.49
C ARG A 535 -11.74 -34.70 42.17
N ARG A 536 -12.53 -35.56 41.53
CA ARG A 536 -12.92 -36.89 41.99
C ARG A 536 -12.58 -37.92 40.92
N ASN A 537 -12.47 -39.18 41.36
CA ASN A 537 -12.26 -40.33 40.51
C ASN A 537 -13.53 -41.18 40.48
N SER A 538 -13.92 -41.63 39.29
CA SER A 538 -15.13 -42.44 39.07
C SER A 538 -14.94 -43.94 39.33
N GLY A 539 -13.72 -44.42 39.53
CA GLY A 539 -13.44 -45.85 39.65
C GLY A 539 -13.59 -46.58 38.31
N PRO A 540 -14.00 -47.86 38.28
CA PRO A 540 -14.19 -48.62 37.06
C PRO A 540 -15.26 -47.99 36.13
N VAL A 541 -14.86 -47.63 34.91
CA VAL A 541 -15.70 -47.07 33.85
C VAL A 541 -15.34 -47.69 32.50
N SER A 542 -16.26 -47.71 31.53
CA SER A 542 -15.90 -48.10 30.16
C SER A 542 -15.13 -46.98 29.45
N LEU A 543 -14.32 -47.31 28.44
CA LEU A 543 -13.65 -46.30 27.61
C LEU A 543 -14.63 -45.33 26.92
N ARG A 544 -15.81 -45.83 26.51
CA ARG A 544 -16.93 -45.03 26.00
C ARG A 544 -17.37 -43.96 27.02
N THR A 545 -17.52 -44.35 28.29
CA THR A 545 -17.84 -43.43 29.40
C THR A 545 -16.70 -42.44 29.66
N ALA A 546 -15.45 -42.91 29.70
CA ALA A 546 -14.29 -42.08 29.98
C ALA A 546 -14.03 -41.02 28.89
N PHE A 547 -14.31 -41.34 27.63
CA PHE A 547 -14.31 -40.38 26.53
C PHE A 547 -15.44 -39.35 26.66
N ALA A 548 -16.67 -39.83 26.87
CA ALA A 548 -17.87 -38.98 26.94
C ALA A 548 -17.83 -37.96 28.10
N TYR A 549 -17.32 -38.36 29.26
CA TYR A 549 -17.10 -37.47 30.43
C TYR A 549 -15.72 -36.81 30.45
N SER A 550 -14.90 -37.01 29.41
CA SER A 550 -13.56 -36.44 29.25
C SER A 550 -12.67 -36.59 30.50
N LEU A 551 -12.54 -37.81 31.03
CA LEU A 551 -11.67 -38.07 32.18
C LEU A 551 -10.20 -37.79 31.81
N ASN A 552 -9.45 -37.15 32.73
CA ASN A 552 -8.07 -36.71 32.50
C ASN A 552 -7.06 -37.81 32.86
N THR A 553 -7.32 -38.50 33.97
CA THR A 553 -6.57 -39.67 34.44
C THR A 553 -6.56 -40.80 33.41
N VAL A 554 -7.72 -41.13 32.85
CA VAL A 554 -7.85 -42.18 31.82
C VAL A 554 -7.09 -41.80 30.54
N ALA A 555 -7.21 -40.55 30.07
CA ALA A 555 -6.45 -40.08 28.91
C ALA A 555 -4.93 -40.14 29.14
N ALA A 556 -4.47 -39.91 30.38
CA ALA A 556 -3.06 -40.06 30.75
C ALA A 556 -2.61 -41.53 30.79
N LYS A 557 -3.42 -42.44 31.36
CA LYS A 557 -3.15 -43.89 31.33
C LYS A 557 -3.04 -44.43 29.90
N LEU A 558 -4.02 -44.14 29.04
CA LEU A 558 -3.99 -44.53 27.63
C LEU A 558 -2.78 -43.96 26.89
N GLY A 559 -2.35 -42.73 27.21
CA GLY A 559 -1.15 -42.14 26.62
C GLY A 559 0.15 -42.79 27.05
N GLN A 560 0.23 -43.24 28.29
CA GLN A 560 1.37 -44.01 28.81
C GLN A 560 1.44 -45.40 28.17
N GLU A 561 0.28 -46.02 27.93
CA GLU A 561 0.16 -47.37 27.35
C GLU A 561 0.45 -47.40 25.84
N VAL A 562 -0.17 -46.50 25.07
CA VAL A 562 -0.09 -46.46 23.60
C VAL A 562 1.13 -45.69 23.09
N GLY A 563 1.70 -44.81 23.94
CA GLY A 563 2.90 -44.04 23.64
C GLY A 563 2.61 -42.65 23.03
N PHE A 564 3.27 -41.63 23.58
CA PHE A 564 3.12 -40.23 23.19
C PHE A 564 3.55 -39.96 21.73
N SER A 565 4.54 -40.69 21.21
CA SER A 565 4.96 -40.65 19.80
C SER A 565 3.88 -41.20 18.87
N THR A 566 3.21 -42.29 19.24
CA THR A 566 2.07 -42.88 18.51
C THR A 566 0.91 -41.90 18.40
N ILE A 567 0.60 -41.20 19.49
CA ILE A 567 -0.47 -40.18 19.52
C ILE A 567 -0.08 -38.95 18.67
N ALA A 568 1.19 -38.52 18.67
CA ALA A 568 1.66 -37.47 17.78
C ALA A 568 1.58 -37.88 16.29
N ALA A 569 1.86 -39.15 15.97
CA ALA A 569 1.69 -39.68 14.61
C ALA A 569 0.21 -39.76 14.20
N MET A 570 -0.67 -40.18 15.11
CA MET A 570 -2.13 -40.20 14.91
C MET A 570 -2.68 -38.79 14.61
N ALA A 571 -2.28 -37.79 15.40
CA ALA A 571 -2.67 -36.39 15.18
C ALA A 571 -2.21 -35.86 13.80
N ARG A 572 -0.98 -36.20 13.36
CA ARG A 572 -0.49 -35.85 12.01
C ARG A 572 -1.27 -36.54 10.90
N ARG A 573 -1.63 -37.82 11.07
CA ARG A 573 -2.47 -38.57 10.10
C ARG A 573 -3.87 -37.96 9.95
N PHE A 574 -4.40 -37.34 11.00
CA PHE A 574 -5.67 -36.61 11.01
C PHE A 574 -5.53 -35.11 10.65
N GLY A 575 -4.39 -34.69 10.09
CA GLY A 575 -4.23 -33.37 9.48
C GLY A 575 -3.73 -32.25 10.39
N ILE A 576 -3.24 -32.54 11.61
CA ILE A 576 -2.61 -31.51 12.44
C ILE A 576 -1.23 -31.14 11.87
N THR A 577 -1.10 -29.89 11.42
CA THR A 577 0.10 -29.36 10.73
C THR A 577 1.02 -28.53 11.62
N THR A 578 0.63 -28.24 12.86
CA THR A 578 1.45 -27.52 13.85
C THR A 578 2.49 -28.44 14.52
N PRO A 579 3.52 -27.88 15.19
CA PRO A 579 4.42 -28.67 16.02
C PRO A 579 3.66 -29.38 17.15
N ILE A 580 3.89 -30.68 17.29
CA ILE A 580 3.25 -31.52 18.33
C ILE A 580 4.34 -32.00 19.29
N ASN A 581 4.17 -31.73 20.58
CA ASN A 581 5.07 -32.21 21.63
C ASN A 581 4.71 -33.63 22.07
N THR A 582 5.68 -34.37 22.60
CA THR A 582 5.52 -35.76 23.06
C THR A 582 5.73 -35.92 24.58
N HIS A 583 5.49 -34.87 25.37
CA HIS A 583 5.50 -34.96 26.84
C HIS A 583 4.17 -35.52 27.35
N PRO A 584 4.12 -36.16 28.54
CA PRO A 584 2.89 -36.78 29.06
C PRO A 584 1.64 -35.90 29.04
N ALA A 585 1.80 -34.59 29.29
CA ALA A 585 0.70 -33.62 29.28
C ALA A 585 0.04 -33.41 27.90
N MET A 586 0.65 -33.87 26.79
CA MET A 586 0.07 -33.74 25.44
C MET A 586 -1.35 -34.33 25.35
N VAL A 587 -1.63 -35.37 26.13
CA VAL A 587 -2.92 -36.08 26.15
C VAL A 587 -4.09 -35.20 26.61
N LEU A 588 -3.81 -34.08 27.29
CA LEU A 588 -4.79 -33.08 27.70
C LEU A 588 -4.75 -31.82 26.81
N GLY A 589 -4.05 -31.87 25.67
CA GLY A 589 -4.05 -30.82 24.65
C GLY A 589 -3.08 -29.66 24.90
N THR A 590 -1.85 -29.93 25.38
CA THR A 590 -0.81 -28.89 25.53
C THR A 590 -0.08 -28.50 24.25
N SER A 591 -0.24 -29.25 23.15
CA SER A 591 0.24 -28.84 21.83
C SER A 591 -0.71 -27.80 21.22
N ASP A 592 -0.20 -26.65 20.80
CA ASP A 592 -1.01 -25.65 20.11
C ASP A 592 -1.40 -26.13 18.69
N VAL A 593 -2.66 -25.97 18.33
CA VAL A 593 -3.23 -26.36 17.03
C VAL A 593 -4.05 -25.22 16.41
N ARG A 594 -4.26 -25.26 15.11
CA ARG A 594 -5.19 -24.35 14.40
C ARG A 594 -6.63 -24.86 14.52
N LEU A 595 -7.59 -23.95 14.45
CA LEU A 595 -9.01 -24.33 14.42
C LEU A 595 -9.34 -25.15 13.16
N ILE A 596 -8.91 -24.71 11.98
CA ILE A 596 -9.15 -25.45 10.72
C ILE A 596 -8.56 -26.87 10.73
N ASP A 597 -7.35 -27.07 11.29
CA ASP A 597 -6.72 -28.38 11.43
C ASP A 597 -7.58 -29.31 12.31
N MET A 598 -8.04 -28.84 13.48
CA MET A 598 -8.93 -29.64 14.35
C MET A 598 -10.30 -29.92 13.72
N THR A 599 -10.91 -28.94 13.03
CA THR A 599 -12.17 -29.18 12.31
C THR A 599 -11.99 -30.24 11.23
N SER A 600 -10.85 -30.25 10.54
CA SER A 600 -10.50 -31.27 9.53
C SER A 600 -10.30 -32.66 10.14
N ALA A 601 -9.68 -32.73 11.33
CA ALA A 601 -9.58 -33.98 12.10
C ALA A 601 -10.95 -34.54 12.48
N PHE A 602 -11.86 -33.73 13.04
CA PHE A 602 -13.22 -34.16 13.36
C PHE A 602 -14.05 -34.52 12.11
N ALA A 603 -13.88 -33.78 11.00
CA ALA A 603 -14.53 -34.12 9.72
C ALA A 603 -14.03 -35.47 9.18
N SER A 604 -12.74 -35.79 9.35
CA SER A 604 -12.18 -37.10 8.97
C SER A 604 -12.82 -38.26 9.75
N VAL A 605 -13.12 -38.07 11.05
CA VAL A 605 -13.88 -39.04 11.85
C VAL A 605 -15.31 -39.18 11.32
N ALA A 606 -15.98 -38.05 11.03
CA ALA A 606 -17.32 -38.05 10.43
C ALA A 606 -17.34 -38.67 9.00
N ASN A 607 -16.20 -38.70 8.32
CA ASN A 607 -15.95 -39.37 7.05
C ASN A 607 -15.37 -40.79 7.22
N LYS A 608 -15.66 -41.46 8.35
CA LYS A 608 -15.29 -42.85 8.66
C LYS A 608 -13.78 -43.13 8.66
N GLY A 609 -12.96 -42.14 8.97
CA GLY A 609 -11.49 -42.24 9.00
C GLY A 609 -10.81 -41.93 7.67
N VAL A 610 -11.55 -41.61 6.61
CA VAL A 610 -10.97 -41.05 5.37
C VAL A 610 -10.56 -39.60 5.65
N ALA A 611 -9.29 -39.28 5.36
CA ALA A 611 -8.73 -37.96 5.63
C ALA A 611 -9.46 -36.85 4.84
N VAL A 612 -10.05 -35.91 5.58
CA VAL A 612 -10.66 -34.70 5.04
C VAL A 612 -9.65 -33.57 5.11
N THR A 613 -9.29 -33.00 3.97
CA THR A 613 -8.38 -31.86 3.87
C THR A 613 -9.11 -30.71 3.15
N PRO A 614 -9.10 -29.48 3.69
CA PRO A 614 -9.64 -28.33 2.96
C PRO A 614 -8.95 -28.16 1.61
N PRO A 615 -9.66 -27.76 0.54
CA PRO A 615 -9.05 -27.54 -0.77
C PRO A 615 -7.93 -26.49 -0.68
N ARG A 616 -6.97 -26.64 -1.59
CA ARG A 616 -5.79 -25.81 -1.81
C ARG A 616 -5.70 -25.45 -3.30
#